data_AF-J9GS74-F1
#
_entry.id   AF-J9GS74-F1
#
_cell.length_a   1.000
_cell.length_b   1.000
_cell.length_c   1.000
_cell.angle_alpha   90.00
_cell.angle_beta   90.00
_cell.angle_gamma   90.00
#
_symmetry.space_group_name_H-M   'P 1'
#
loop_
_entity.id
_entity.type
_entity.pdbx_description
1 polymer ?
#
loop_
_entity_poly.entity_id
_entity_poly.type
_entity_poly.pdbx_seq_one_letter_code
_entity_poly.pdbx_strand_id
1 'polypeptide(L)'
;MNKIVSKEQFSEKVFKLVVEAPLIAKSRKAGHFVIVRVGEHGERMPLTIAEADKEKGTITLVVQTVGLSSIKLCSLNVGDYITDIVGPLGKATHIENFGTVVCAGGGVGIAPMLPIVQALKAAGNRVVTVLAGRNKNLIILEEEMRAASDEVIIMTDDGSYGEKGLVTQGIENVINREKVDKCFAIGPAIMMKFVCLLTKKYDIPTDVSLNTIMVDGTGMCGACRITVGGKTKFVCVDGPEFDGHQVDFDEMLKRMAAFKDAEREELEHYQHQEETINKSRDAEWRKALRQAMKPKERMAIERCKMKELDPQYRAHQLKEEVNQGLSAQVAQQEAHRCLDCANPGCVQGCPVGIDIPRFIKHIEKGEFLEAAHTIKETSTLPAVCGRVCPQEKQCESKCIHLKTGGKPVAIGYLERFTADYEREHAHAEPIVPKVKKGIKVAVVGSGPAGLSFCRRNDQARL
;
A
#
# COMPACT_ATOMS: atom_id res chain seq x y z
N MET A 1 14.63 10.17 7.49
CA MET A 1 15.30 9.42 6.39
C MET A 1 14.32 8.35 5.90
N ASN A 2 14.54 7.70 4.75
CA ASN A 2 13.58 6.89 3.97
C ASN A 2 12.84 7.65 2.85
N LYS A 3 13.44 8.72 2.33
CA LYS A 3 12.88 9.47 1.20
C LYS A 3 13.04 8.69 -0.10
N ILE A 4 12.00 8.66 -0.93
CA ILE A 4 12.06 8.14 -2.29
C ILE A 4 12.72 9.20 -3.17
N VAL A 5 13.91 8.90 -3.68
CA VAL A 5 14.70 9.83 -4.52
C VAL A 5 14.54 9.55 -6.01
N SER A 6 14.17 8.33 -6.37
CA SER A 6 13.84 7.97 -7.74
C SER A 6 12.78 6.87 -7.75
N LYS A 7 11.93 6.90 -8.78
CA LYS A 7 10.89 5.90 -9.04
C LYS A 7 10.80 5.67 -10.53
N GLU A 8 10.85 4.41 -10.92
CA GLU A 8 10.70 3.97 -12.31
C GLU A 8 9.68 2.84 -12.36
N GLN A 9 8.86 2.81 -13.40
CA GLN A 9 7.87 1.77 -13.61
C GLN A 9 8.34 0.87 -14.77
N PHE A 10 8.73 -0.37 -14.45
CA PHE A 10 9.17 -1.34 -15.45
C PHE A 10 8.02 -1.98 -16.21
N SER A 11 6.88 -2.16 -15.55
CA SER A 11 5.66 -2.70 -16.15
C SER A 11 4.42 -2.16 -15.43
N GLU A 12 3.22 -2.51 -15.92
CA GLU A 12 1.95 -2.10 -15.29
C GLU A 12 1.93 -2.38 -13.77
N LYS A 13 2.61 -3.45 -13.32
CA LYS A 13 2.59 -3.88 -11.92
C LYS A 13 3.94 -3.83 -11.21
N VAL A 14 5.05 -3.48 -11.87
CA VAL A 14 6.39 -3.56 -11.28
C VAL A 14 7.06 -2.20 -11.25
N PHE A 15 7.54 -1.82 -10.07
CA PHE A 15 8.16 -0.53 -9.80
C PHE A 15 9.53 -0.70 -9.17
N LYS A 16 10.50 0.10 -9.63
CA LYS A 16 11.79 0.31 -8.99
C LYS A 16 11.72 1.58 -8.15
N LEU A 17 12.06 1.48 -6.87
CA LEU A 17 12.12 2.58 -5.92
C LEU A 17 13.56 2.72 -5.41
N VAL A 18 14.15 3.90 -5.56
CA VAL A 18 15.43 4.23 -4.93
C VAL A 18 15.16 5.07 -3.70
N VAL A 19 15.64 4.61 -2.54
CA VAL A 19 15.28 5.15 -1.24
C VAL A 19 16.51 5.48 -0.41
N GLU A 20 16.52 6.63 0.24
CA GLU A 20 17.57 7.04 1.18
C GLU A 20 17.59 6.13 2.42
N ALA A 21 18.64 5.34 2.58
CA ALA A 21 18.85 4.45 3.72
C ALA A 21 20.36 4.15 3.91
N PRO A 22 21.20 5.13 4.30
CA PRO A 22 22.66 5.02 4.24
C PRO A 22 23.23 3.95 5.16
N LEU A 23 22.66 3.76 6.36
CA LEU A 23 23.09 2.69 7.27
C LEU A 23 22.83 1.31 6.65
N ILE A 24 21.71 1.17 5.93
CA ILE A 24 21.35 -0.06 5.24
C ILE A 24 22.29 -0.28 4.05
N ALA A 25 22.45 0.75 3.22
CA ALA A 25 23.31 0.71 2.03
C ALA A 25 24.76 0.31 2.37
N LYS A 26 25.29 0.81 3.48
CA LYS A 26 26.66 0.50 3.94
C LYS A 26 26.84 -0.98 4.32
N SER A 27 25.85 -1.58 4.96
CA SER A 27 25.93 -2.93 5.54
C SER A 27 25.34 -4.04 4.66
N ARG A 28 24.66 -3.67 3.58
CA ARG A 28 23.96 -4.61 2.69
C ARG A 28 24.92 -5.59 1.99
N LYS A 29 24.47 -6.84 1.87
CA LYS A 29 25.06 -7.91 1.03
C LYS A 29 23.97 -8.57 0.18
N ALA A 30 24.35 -9.37 -0.82
CA ALA A 30 23.40 -10.19 -1.57
C ALA A 30 22.61 -11.11 -0.62
N GLY A 31 21.33 -11.35 -0.93
CA GLY A 31 20.41 -12.12 -0.07
C GLY A 31 19.74 -11.32 1.05
N HIS A 32 20.25 -10.13 1.42
CA HIS A 32 19.62 -9.31 2.44
C HIS A 32 18.31 -8.65 1.98
N PHE A 33 17.38 -8.49 2.91
CA PHE A 33 16.10 -7.82 2.71
C PHE A 33 15.85 -6.72 3.75
N VAL A 34 14.75 -5.98 3.60
CA VAL A 34 14.24 -5.02 4.59
C VAL A 34 12.80 -5.35 4.94
N ILE A 35 12.36 -4.91 6.12
CA ILE A 35 10.94 -4.80 6.46
C ILE A 35 10.53 -3.35 6.24
N VAL A 36 9.45 -3.15 5.46
CA VAL A 36 8.90 -1.82 5.19
C VAL A 36 7.48 -1.68 5.74
N ARG A 37 7.12 -0.47 6.16
CA ARG A 37 5.74 -0.09 6.50
C ARG A 37 5.38 1.23 5.83
N VAL A 38 4.16 1.31 5.30
CA VAL A 38 3.62 2.51 4.65
C VAL A 38 2.35 2.96 5.36
N GLY A 39 2.39 4.18 5.92
CA GLY A 39 1.33 4.73 6.74
C GLY A 39 1.40 4.24 8.20
N GLU A 40 0.83 5.04 9.11
CA GLU A 40 0.84 4.77 10.55
C GLU A 40 0.11 3.45 10.90
N HIS A 41 -0.95 3.13 10.14
CA HIS A 41 -1.74 1.90 10.27
C HIS A 41 -1.37 0.84 9.24
N GLY A 42 -0.23 0.99 8.54
CA GLY A 42 0.24 0.01 7.58
C GLY A 42 0.74 -1.28 8.25
N GLU A 43 0.69 -2.38 7.51
CA GLU A 43 1.38 -3.60 7.92
C GLU A 43 2.88 -3.55 7.58
N ARG A 44 3.64 -4.46 8.17
CA ARG A 44 5.06 -4.66 7.91
C ARG A 44 5.21 -5.74 6.84
N MET A 45 5.87 -5.44 5.73
CA MET A 45 6.10 -6.40 4.65
C MET A 45 7.60 -6.54 4.33
N PRO A 46 8.09 -7.77 4.06
CA PRO A 46 9.47 -7.99 3.64
C PRO A 46 9.67 -7.64 2.17
N LEU A 47 10.74 -6.93 1.85
CA LEU A 47 11.17 -6.62 0.48
C LEU A 47 12.67 -6.79 0.34
N THR A 48 13.12 -7.49 -0.70
CA THR A 48 14.55 -7.68 -0.93
C THR A 48 15.23 -6.39 -1.40
N ILE A 49 16.47 -6.19 -0.99
CA ILE A 49 17.29 -5.09 -1.47
C ILE A 49 17.96 -5.54 -2.77
N ALA A 50 17.49 -5.01 -3.90
CA ALA A 50 18.04 -5.33 -5.22
C ALA A 50 19.46 -4.77 -5.38
N GLU A 51 19.64 -3.49 -5.02
CA GLU A 51 20.92 -2.79 -5.14
C GLU A 51 21.14 -1.85 -3.95
N ALA A 52 22.39 -1.40 -3.77
CA ALA A 52 22.74 -0.38 -2.80
C ALA A 52 23.88 0.49 -3.33
N ASP A 53 23.75 1.80 -3.19
CA ASP A 53 24.78 2.79 -3.49
C ASP A 53 25.30 3.36 -2.15
N LYS A 54 26.54 3.00 -1.81
CA LYS A 54 27.16 3.39 -0.53
C LYS A 54 27.51 4.87 -0.48
N GLU A 55 27.83 5.47 -1.63
CA GLU A 55 28.24 6.87 -1.70
C GLU A 55 27.03 7.78 -1.61
N LYS A 56 25.96 7.46 -2.35
CA LYS A 56 24.68 8.19 -2.28
C LYS A 56 23.87 7.85 -1.04
N GLY A 57 24.20 6.74 -0.37
CA GLY A 57 23.49 6.29 0.82
C GLY A 57 22.08 5.78 0.52
N THR A 58 21.88 5.14 -0.63
CA THR A 58 20.56 4.68 -1.09
C THR A 58 20.50 3.17 -1.28
N ILE A 59 19.30 2.63 -1.18
CA ILE A 59 18.97 1.25 -1.55
C ILE A 59 17.92 1.24 -2.65
N THR A 60 17.95 0.21 -3.49
CA THR A 60 16.97 -0.02 -4.54
C THR A 60 16.05 -1.17 -4.15
N LEU A 61 14.74 -0.92 -4.18
CA LEU A 61 13.68 -1.91 -3.99
C LEU A 61 12.94 -2.10 -5.32
N VAL A 62 12.71 -3.34 -5.72
CA VAL A 62 11.85 -3.67 -6.87
C VAL A 62 10.62 -4.39 -6.33
N VAL A 63 9.46 -3.79 -6.57
CA VAL A 63 8.20 -4.19 -5.94
C VAL A 63 7.16 -4.46 -7.00
N GLN A 64 6.45 -5.58 -6.86
CA GLN A 64 5.29 -5.90 -7.66
C GLN A 64 4.00 -5.61 -6.89
N THR A 65 3.03 -4.95 -7.52
CA THR A 65 1.71 -4.72 -6.94
C THR A 65 0.89 -6.01 -6.95
N VAL A 66 0.82 -6.66 -5.78
CA VAL A 66 0.13 -7.95 -5.59
C VAL A 66 -0.98 -7.89 -4.52
N GLY A 67 -0.97 -6.86 -3.68
CA GLY A 67 -1.94 -6.65 -2.61
C GLY A 67 -1.90 -5.22 -2.06
N LEU A 68 -2.75 -4.93 -1.09
CA LEU A 68 -3.00 -3.57 -0.57
C LEU A 68 -1.72 -2.80 -0.23
N SER A 69 -0.83 -3.41 0.54
CA SER A 69 0.35 -2.70 1.04
C SER A 69 1.39 -2.44 -0.06
N SER A 70 1.57 -3.38 -0.99
CA SER A 70 2.40 -3.15 -2.18
C SER A 70 1.81 -2.06 -3.10
N ILE A 71 0.48 -1.98 -3.23
CA ILE A 71 -0.20 -0.91 -3.97
C ILE A 71 0.07 0.43 -3.29
N LYS A 72 -0.16 0.55 -1.98
CA LYS A 72 0.11 1.77 -1.21
C LYS A 72 1.56 2.23 -1.34
N LEU A 73 2.52 1.30 -1.28
CA LEU A 73 3.94 1.61 -1.48
C LEU A 73 4.22 2.13 -2.89
N CYS A 74 3.71 1.44 -3.91
CA CYS A 74 3.87 1.84 -5.31
C CYS A 74 3.09 3.11 -5.67
N SER A 75 2.13 3.57 -4.85
CA SER A 75 1.43 4.84 -5.03
C SER A 75 2.20 6.05 -4.52
N LEU A 76 3.25 5.86 -3.72
CA LEU A 76 4.13 6.95 -3.28
C LEU A 76 4.92 7.54 -4.45
N ASN A 77 5.20 8.84 -4.39
CA ASN A 77 5.91 9.59 -5.43
C ASN A 77 7.35 9.91 -5.02
N VAL A 78 8.15 10.33 -5.99
CA VAL A 78 9.47 10.91 -5.71
C VAL A 78 9.29 12.12 -4.79
N GLY A 79 10.04 12.14 -3.70
CA GLY A 79 9.94 13.13 -2.63
C GLY A 79 9.13 12.67 -1.42
N ASP A 80 8.28 11.65 -1.55
CA ASP A 80 7.56 11.04 -0.43
C ASP A 80 8.48 10.17 0.43
N TYR A 81 7.99 9.78 1.61
CA TYR A 81 8.74 9.00 2.58
C TYR A 81 8.05 7.67 2.87
N ILE A 82 8.83 6.59 2.92
CA ILE A 82 8.38 5.32 3.48
C ILE A 82 8.42 5.44 5.00
N THR A 83 7.30 5.12 5.66
CA THR A 83 7.11 5.37 7.11
C THR A 83 8.19 4.68 7.94
N ASP A 84 8.42 3.38 7.71
CA ASP A 84 9.49 2.64 8.36
C ASP A 84 10.23 1.75 7.36
N ILE A 85 11.56 1.68 7.51
CA ILE A 85 12.43 0.73 6.83
C ILE A 85 13.40 0.17 7.86
N VAL A 86 13.40 -1.15 8.02
CA VAL A 86 14.29 -1.85 8.95
C VAL A 86 15.15 -2.84 8.17
N GLY A 87 16.46 -2.71 8.29
CA GLY A 87 17.42 -3.70 7.78
C GLY A 87 18.87 -3.21 7.76
N PRO A 88 19.75 -3.89 7.03
CA PRO A 88 19.47 -5.12 6.27
C PRO A 88 19.19 -6.30 7.22
N LEU A 89 18.31 -7.21 6.80
CA LEU A 89 17.89 -8.40 7.54
C LEU A 89 18.19 -9.67 6.75
N GLY A 90 18.15 -10.81 7.45
CA GLY A 90 18.54 -12.10 6.89
C GLY A 90 20.05 -12.30 6.88
N LYS A 91 20.46 -13.55 6.65
CA LYS A 91 21.84 -13.91 6.32
C LYS A 91 22.11 -13.57 4.86
N ALA A 92 23.34 -13.14 4.61
CA ALA A 92 23.82 -12.96 3.26
C ALA A 92 23.89 -14.30 2.53
N THR A 93 23.68 -14.28 1.22
CA THR A 93 23.92 -15.41 0.34
C THR A 93 25.35 -15.90 0.49
N HIS A 94 25.53 -17.21 0.56
CA HIS A 94 26.86 -17.82 0.51
C HIS A 94 27.39 -17.77 -0.93
N ILE A 95 28.46 -17.02 -1.13
CA ILE A 95 29.06 -16.79 -2.45
C ILE A 95 30.48 -17.31 -2.44
N GLU A 96 30.77 -18.25 -3.34
CA GLU A 96 32.10 -18.76 -3.64
C GLU A 96 32.18 -19.14 -5.13
N ASN A 97 33.34 -19.63 -5.58
CA ASN A 97 33.48 -20.18 -6.92
C ASN A 97 33.11 -21.66 -6.93
N PHE A 98 31.87 -21.95 -7.32
CA PHE A 98 31.32 -23.30 -7.44
C PHE A 98 31.67 -23.97 -8.76
N GLY A 99 31.91 -23.19 -9.83
CA GLY A 99 32.03 -23.67 -11.20
C GLY A 99 30.89 -23.14 -12.08
N THR A 100 30.05 -24.03 -12.61
CA THR A 100 28.86 -23.66 -13.38
C THR A 100 27.63 -23.60 -12.48
N VAL A 101 26.99 -22.44 -12.44
CA VAL A 101 25.84 -22.16 -11.58
C VAL A 101 24.62 -21.81 -12.42
N VAL A 102 23.50 -22.47 -12.14
CA VAL A 102 22.20 -22.14 -12.75
C VAL A 102 21.35 -21.32 -11.78
N CYS A 103 20.98 -20.11 -12.19
CA CYS A 103 20.12 -19.21 -11.41
C CYS A 103 18.72 -19.15 -12.02
N ALA A 104 17.72 -19.70 -11.33
CA ALA A 104 16.33 -19.81 -11.80
C ALA A 104 15.43 -18.75 -11.14
N GLY A 105 14.97 -17.76 -11.90
CA GLY A 105 14.14 -16.66 -11.43
C GLY A 105 12.72 -16.71 -11.98
N GLY A 106 11.71 -16.58 -11.11
CA GLY A 106 10.30 -16.54 -11.51
C GLY A 106 9.57 -15.28 -11.06
N GLY A 107 8.98 -14.55 -12.01
CA GLY A 107 8.23 -13.31 -11.72
C GLY A 107 9.06 -12.28 -10.96
N VAL A 108 8.51 -11.70 -9.89
CA VAL A 108 9.26 -10.73 -9.05
C VAL A 108 10.47 -11.35 -8.35
N GLY A 109 10.58 -12.68 -8.26
CA GLY A 109 11.77 -13.39 -7.77
C GLY A 109 13.03 -13.13 -8.59
N ILE A 110 12.91 -12.58 -9.80
CA ILE A 110 14.04 -12.17 -10.63
C ILE A 110 14.79 -10.98 -9.99
N ALA A 111 14.09 -10.03 -9.37
CA ALA A 111 14.72 -8.87 -8.73
C ALA A 111 15.67 -9.21 -7.56
N PRO A 112 15.30 -10.07 -6.58
CA PRO A 112 16.22 -10.52 -5.55
C PRO A 112 17.34 -11.43 -6.09
N MET A 113 17.14 -12.06 -7.25
CA MET A 113 18.15 -12.92 -7.90
C MET A 113 19.29 -12.09 -8.52
N LEU A 114 18.99 -10.91 -9.07
CA LEU A 114 19.98 -10.07 -9.76
C LEU A 114 21.27 -9.83 -8.95
N PRO A 115 21.23 -9.40 -7.68
CA PRO A 115 22.45 -9.22 -6.90
C PRO A 115 23.19 -10.52 -6.57
N ILE A 116 22.50 -11.67 -6.55
CA ILE A 116 23.13 -12.98 -6.36
C ILE A 116 23.89 -13.37 -7.62
N VAL A 117 23.27 -13.22 -8.79
CA VAL A 117 23.89 -13.44 -10.10
C VAL A 117 25.15 -12.56 -10.26
N GLN A 118 25.05 -11.27 -9.95
CA GLN A 118 26.20 -10.35 -9.98
C GLN A 118 27.33 -10.81 -9.04
N ALA A 119 27.01 -11.24 -7.83
CA ALA A 119 27.99 -11.71 -6.86
C ALA A 119 28.65 -13.03 -7.28
N LEU A 120 27.88 -13.99 -7.80
CA LEU A 120 28.38 -15.25 -8.34
C LEU A 120 29.30 -15.00 -9.55
N LYS A 121 28.90 -14.11 -10.46
CA LYS A 121 29.70 -13.74 -11.62
C LYS A 121 31.02 -13.09 -11.21
N ALA A 122 30.99 -12.17 -10.24
CA ALA A 122 32.18 -11.54 -9.69
C ALA A 122 33.10 -12.52 -8.95
N ALA A 123 32.56 -13.61 -8.40
CA ALA A 123 33.32 -14.69 -7.77
C ALA A 123 33.98 -15.67 -8.78
N GLY A 124 33.78 -15.47 -10.09
CA GLY A 124 34.40 -16.26 -11.14
C GLY A 124 33.61 -17.49 -11.59
N ASN A 125 32.32 -17.58 -11.23
CA ASN A 125 31.45 -18.64 -11.71
C ASN A 125 31.06 -18.43 -13.19
N ARG A 126 30.80 -19.53 -13.90
CA ARG A 126 29.97 -19.52 -15.11
C ARG A 126 28.51 -19.46 -14.67
N VAL A 127 27.79 -18.41 -15.03
CA VAL A 127 26.42 -18.16 -14.57
C VAL A 127 25.44 -18.26 -15.74
N VAL A 128 24.56 -19.26 -15.68
CA VAL A 128 23.44 -19.42 -16.62
C VAL A 128 22.15 -19.06 -15.89
N THR A 129 21.47 -18.03 -16.36
CA THR A 129 20.23 -17.56 -15.73
C THR A 129 19.02 -18.02 -16.54
N VAL A 130 18.06 -18.67 -15.87
CA VAL A 130 16.77 -19.06 -16.46
C VAL A 130 15.68 -18.17 -15.90
N LEU A 131 15.13 -17.28 -16.72
CA LEU A 131 14.02 -16.40 -16.36
C LEU A 131 12.71 -17.03 -16.82
N ALA A 132 11.74 -17.12 -15.92
CA ALA A 132 10.44 -17.69 -16.21
C ALA A 132 9.27 -16.75 -15.86
N GLY A 133 8.26 -16.73 -16.73
CA GLY A 133 7.03 -15.98 -16.53
C GLY A 133 5.85 -16.62 -17.25
N ARG A 134 4.62 -16.30 -16.86
CA ARG A 134 3.43 -16.86 -17.55
C ARG A 134 3.31 -16.36 -19.00
N ASN A 135 3.80 -15.16 -19.27
CA ASN A 135 3.81 -14.51 -20.56
C ASN A 135 4.93 -13.45 -20.63
N LYS A 136 5.16 -12.89 -21.81
CA LYS A 136 6.18 -11.86 -22.08
C LYS A 136 6.15 -10.68 -21.10
N ASN A 137 4.95 -10.20 -20.74
CA ASN A 137 4.79 -9.00 -19.91
C ASN A 137 5.22 -9.20 -18.45
N LEU A 138 5.45 -10.44 -18.02
CA LEU A 138 5.91 -10.78 -16.68
C LEU A 138 7.42 -11.05 -16.61
N ILE A 139 8.13 -11.03 -17.74
CA ILE A 139 9.59 -11.06 -17.76
C ILE A 139 10.07 -9.65 -17.39
N ILE A 140 10.89 -9.56 -16.35
CA ILE A 140 11.45 -8.31 -15.84
C ILE A 140 12.96 -8.42 -15.75
N LEU A 141 13.66 -7.28 -15.79
CA LEU A 141 15.11 -7.18 -15.60
C LEU A 141 15.94 -8.05 -16.55
N GLU A 142 15.45 -8.29 -17.78
CA GLU A 142 16.15 -9.15 -18.74
C GLU A 142 17.51 -8.55 -19.13
N GLU A 143 17.56 -7.25 -19.42
CA GLU A 143 18.78 -6.56 -19.85
C GLU A 143 19.84 -6.61 -18.75
N GLU A 144 19.45 -6.33 -17.51
CA GLU A 144 20.32 -6.39 -16.34
C GLU A 144 20.82 -7.82 -16.07
N MET A 145 19.94 -8.82 -16.25
CA MET A 145 20.32 -10.22 -16.11
C MET A 145 21.28 -10.67 -17.21
N ARG A 146 21.09 -10.22 -18.46
CA ARG A 146 22.01 -10.50 -19.57
C ARG A 146 23.37 -9.87 -19.34
N ALA A 147 23.42 -8.67 -18.78
CA ALA A 147 24.68 -8.02 -18.42
C ALA A 147 25.41 -8.73 -17.27
N ALA A 148 24.68 -9.39 -16.37
CA ALA A 148 25.23 -10.05 -15.18
C ALA A 148 25.49 -11.57 -15.34
N SER A 149 25.07 -12.18 -16.46
CA SER A 149 25.17 -13.64 -16.70
C SER A 149 26.03 -13.94 -17.92
N ASP A 150 26.57 -15.16 -18.02
CA ASP A 150 27.18 -15.66 -19.26
C ASP A 150 26.13 -16.01 -20.31
N GLU A 151 24.97 -16.45 -19.84
CA GLU A 151 23.86 -16.84 -20.69
C GLU A 151 22.54 -16.59 -19.97
N VAL A 152 21.51 -16.18 -20.72
CA VAL A 152 20.15 -16.02 -20.22
C VAL A 152 19.18 -16.77 -21.12
N ILE A 153 18.45 -17.71 -20.52
CA ILE A 153 17.38 -18.50 -21.13
C ILE A 153 16.05 -17.92 -20.65
N ILE A 154 15.14 -17.65 -21.58
CA ILE A 154 13.80 -17.13 -21.27
C ILE A 154 12.77 -18.23 -21.51
N MET A 155 11.97 -18.53 -20.49
CA MET A 155 10.89 -19.51 -20.54
C MET A 155 9.55 -18.80 -20.31
N THR A 156 8.57 -19.04 -21.19
CA THR A 156 7.19 -18.60 -20.97
C THR A 156 6.18 -19.74 -21.05
N ASP A 157 5.21 -19.77 -20.13
CA ASP A 157 4.20 -20.84 -20.09
C ASP A 157 3.38 -20.89 -21.40
N ASP A 158 3.05 -19.73 -21.96
CA ASP A 158 2.26 -19.59 -23.18
C ASP A 158 3.10 -19.58 -24.48
N GLY A 159 4.42 -19.46 -24.38
CA GLY A 159 5.33 -19.34 -25.53
C GLY A 159 5.31 -17.97 -26.20
N SER A 160 4.78 -16.94 -25.52
CA SER A 160 4.72 -15.57 -26.06
C SER A 160 6.09 -14.90 -26.21
N TYR A 161 7.12 -15.39 -25.51
CA TYR A 161 8.49 -14.89 -25.62
C TYR A 161 9.51 -15.92 -25.12
N GLY A 162 10.66 -16.02 -25.81
CA GLY A 162 11.64 -17.08 -25.53
C GLY A 162 11.11 -18.47 -25.90
N GLU A 163 11.43 -19.47 -25.10
CA GLU A 163 10.98 -20.85 -25.28
C GLU A 163 9.68 -21.10 -24.53
N LYS A 164 8.78 -21.89 -25.13
CA LYS A 164 7.56 -22.32 -24.45
C LYS A 164 7.87 -23.41 -23.43
N GLY A 165 7.58 -23.16 -22.16
CA GLY A 165 7.75 -24.17 -21.12
C GLY A 165 7.93 -23.57 -19.73
N LEU A 166 8.17 -24.46 -18.77
CA LEU A 166 8.42 -24.10 -17.37
C LEU A 166 9.91 -23.86 -17.13
N VAL A 167 10.22 -23.16 -16.05
CA VAL A 167 11.62 -22.93 -15.62
C VAL A 167 12.43 -24.22 -15.51
N THR A 168 11.80 -25.32 -15.09
CA THR A 168 12.43 -26.63 -14.94
C THR A 168 12.95 -27.16 -16.27
N GLN A 169 12.24 -26.92 -17.37
CA GLN A 169 12.71 -27.33 -18.70
C GLN A 169 13.96 -26.55 -19.10
N GLY A 170 13.96 -25.23 -18.85
CA GLY A 170 15.13 -24.39 -19.09
C GLY A 170 16.35 -24.88 -18.31
N ILE A 171 16.18 -25.24 -17.03
CA ILE A 171 17.27 -25.80 -16.20
C ILE A 171 17.74 -27.16 -16.74
N GLU A 172 16.82 -28.06 -17.06
CA GLU A 172 17.15 -29.40 -17.56
C GLU A 172 17.89 -29.34 -18.90
N ASN A 173 17.56 -28.38 -19.77
CA ASN A 173 18.30 -28.12 -21.00
C ASN A 173 19.77 -27.77 -20.73
N VAL A 174 20.06 -27.02 -19.65
CA VAL A 174 21.44 -26.71 -19.22
C VAL A 174 22.14 -27.95 -18.68
N ILE A 175 21.46 -28.74 -17.85
CA ILE A 175 22.02 -29.96 -17.27
C ILE A 175 22.40 -30.98 -18.36
N ASN A 176 21.58 -31.08 -19.42
CA ASN A 176 21.82 -32.02 -20.52
C ASN A 176 22.98 -31.62 -21.44
N ARG A 177 23.37 -30.34 -21.47
CA ARG A 177 24.45 -29.84 -22.33
C ARG A 177 25.79 -29.66 -21.60
N GLU A 178 25.77 -29.37 -20.31
CA GLU A 178 26.97 -29.08 -19.53
C GLU A 178 26.82 -29.47 -18.05
N LYS A 179 27.96 -29.68 -17.36
CA LYS A 179 27.96 -29.95 -15.93
C LYS A 179 27.49 -28.72 -15.17
N VAL A 180 26.54 -28.90 -14.24
CA VAL A 180 26.04 -27.88 -13.33
C VAL A 180 26.46 -28.25 -11.90
N ASP A 181 27.18 -27.35 -11.23
CA ASP A 181 27.74 -27.58 -9.90
C ASP A 181 26.81 -27.07 -8.78
N LYS A 182 25.99 -26.05 -9.07
CA LYS A 182 25.08 -25.44 -8.10
C LYS A 182 23.85 -24.85 -8.78
N CYS A 183 22.71 -24.90 -8.10
CA CYS A 183 21.50 -24.18 -8.53
C CYS A 183 21.02 -23.22 -7.43
N PHE A 184 20.54 -22.04 -7.85
CA PHE A 184 19.81 -21.11 -7.00
C PHE A 184 18.42 -20.90 -7.61
N ALA A 185 17.35 -20.97 -6.81
CA ALA A 185 16.00 -20.71 -7.29
C ALA A 185 15.23 -19.71 -6.42
N ILE A 186 14.64 -18.70 -7.05
CA ILE A 186 13.86 -17.67 -6.38
C ILE A 186 12.62 -17.33 -7.20
N GLY A 187 11.45 -17.52 -6.59
CA GLY A 187 10.17 -17.26 -7.25
C GLY A 187 9.00 -17.81 -6.44
N PRO A 188 7.85 -18.10 -7.08
CA PRO A 188 6.73 -18.73 -6.41
C PRO A 188 7.14 -20.03 -5.71
N ALA A 189 6.59 -20.30 -4.51
CA ALA A 189 6.93 -21.51 -3.74
C ALA A 189 6.77 -22.81 -4.54
N ILE A 190 5.76 -22.88 -5.40
CA ILE A 190 5.54 -24.03 -6.28
C ILE A 190 6.64 -24.20 -7.33
N MET A 191 7.17 -23.09 -7.86
CA MET A 191 8.29 -23.11 -8.80
C MET A 191 9.54 -23.63 -8.09
N MET A 192 9.86 -23.08 -6.92
CA MET A 192 11.01 -23.53 -6.12
C MET A 192 10.91 -25.02 -5.78
N LYS A 193 9.72 -25.51 -5.39
CA LYS A 193 9.46 -26.94 -5.15
C LYS A 193 9.84 -27.80 -6.35
N PHE A 194 9.36 -27.45 -7.55
CA PHE A 194 9.63 -28.24 -8.76
C PHE A 194 11.08 -28.14 -9.25
N VAL A 195 11.74 -27.00 -9.04
CA VAL A 195 13.19 -26.89 -9.28
C VAL A 195 13.96 -27.84 -8.36
N CYS A 196 13.66 -27.86 -7.05
CA CYS A 196 14.30 -28.78 -6.11
C CYS A 196 14.05 -30.25 -6.47
N LEU A 197 12.83 -30.61 -6.90
CA LEU A 197 12.52 -31.98 -7.33
C LEU A 197 13.28 -32.37 -8.59
N LEU A 198 13.48 -31.44 -9.53
CA LEU A 198 14.29 -31.66 -10.72
C LEU A 198 15.76 -31.86 -10.34
N THR A 199 16.36 -30.90 -9.65
CA THR A 199 17.80 -30.90 -9.34
C THR A 199 18.21 -32.05 -8.44
N LYS A 200 17.30 -32.53 -7.57
CA LYS A 200 17.51 -33.74 -6.77
C LYS A 200 17.68 -35.01 -7.61
N LYS A 201 17.04 -35.12 -8.79
CA LYS A 201 17.24 -36.26 -9.71
C LYS A 201 18.65 -36.32 -10.27
N TYR A 202 19.30 -35.16 -10.37
CA TYR A 202 20.62 -34.98 -10.96
C TYR A 202 21.72 -34.76 -9.90
N ASP A 203 21.37 -34.89 -8.61
CA ASP A 203 22.28 -34.66 -7.48
C ASP A 203 22.97 -33.27 -7.48
N ILE A 204 22.21 -32.24 -7.91
CA ILE A 204 22.70 -30.86 -7.97
C ILE A 204 22.29 -30.12 -6.69
N PRO A 205 23.24 -29.65 -5.85
CA PRO A 205 22.93 -28.85 -4.67
C PRO A 205 22.13 -27.61 -5.06
N THR A 206 21.04 -27.34 -4.35
CA THR A 206 20.10 -26.28 -4.73
C THR A 206 19.71 -25.42 -3.53
N ASP A 207 20.01 -24.12 -3.60
CA ASP A 207 19.57 -23.16 -2.59
C ASP A 207 18.31 -22.42 -3.07
N VAL A 208 17.35 -22.25 -2.17
CA VAL A 208 16.10 -21.54 -2.45
C VAL A 208 15.93 -20.37 -1.50
N SER A 209 15.56 -19.20 -2.02
CA SER A 209 15.27 -18.02 -1.19
C SER A 209 13.77 -17.99 -0.86
N LEU A 210 13.44 -18.30 0.39
CA LEU A 210 12.06 -18.49 0.82
C LEU A 210 11.36 -17.14 1.10
N ASN A 211 10.10 -17.03 0.67
CA ASN A 211 9.26 -15.84 0.82
C ASN A 211 8.06 -16.07 1.76
N THR A 212 8.30 -16.68 2.92
CA THR A 212 7.26 -16.90 3.95
C THR A 212 6.75 -15.58 4.53
N ILE A 213 5.53 -15.60 5.08
CA ILE A 213 4.95 -14.47 5.83
C ILE A 213 5.90 -13.99 6.93
N MET A 214 6.14 -12.69 7.03
CA MET A 214 6.96 -12.07 8.06
C MET A 214 6.21 -10.92 8.74
N VAL A 215 6.57 -10.64 10.00
CA VAL A 215 6.02 -9.50 10.76
C VAL A 215 7.16 -8.63 11.28
N ASP A 216 7.93 -9.15 12.23
CA ASP A 216 9.05 -8.43 12.84
C ASP A 216 10.29 -8.43 11.94
N GLY A 217 10.63 -9.60 11.37
CA GLY A 217 11.83 -9.79 10.55
C GLY A 217 13.13 -9.98 11.35
N THR A 218 13.05 -10.17 12.67
CA THR A 218 14.21 -10.22 13.58
C THR A 218 14.21 -11.45 14.50
N GLY A 219 13.33 -12.43 14.24
CA GLY A 219 13.27 -13.72 14.94
C GLY A 219 12.44 -13.74 16.21
N MET A 220 11.66 -12.70 16.51
CA MET A 220 10.94 -12.58 17.78
C MET A 220 9.62 -13.34 17.82
N CYS A 221 8.91 -13.47 16.68
CA CYS A 221 7.53 -13.98 16.69
C CYS A 221 7.33 -15.38 16.07
N GLY A 222 8.26 -15.85 15.22
CA GLY A 222 8.12 -17.13 14.51
C GLY A 222 7.04 -17.15 13.40
N ALA A 223 6.54 -15.98 12.96
CA ALA A 223 5.61 -15.90 11.82
C ALA A 223 6.24 -16.46 10.52
N CYS A 224 7.54 -16.28 10.36
CA CYS A 224 8.30 -16.79 9.21
C CYS A 224 8.83 -18.21 9.41
N ARG A 225 8.30 -18.97 10.39
CA ARG A 225 8.79 -20.33 10.63
C ARG A 225 8.50 -21.24 9.44
N ILE A 226 9.40 -22.19 9.23
CA ILE A 226 9.28 -23.27 8.27
C ILE A 226 10.09 -24.49 8.74
N THR A 227 9.68 -25.69 8.33
CA THR A 227 10.48 -26.91 8.56
C THR A 227 11.54 -27.09 7.48
N VAL A 228 12.80 -27.23 7.91
CA VAL A 228 13.95 -27.56 7.04
C VAL A 228 14.72 -28.71 7.69
N GLY A 229 14.84 -29.84 7.00
CA GLY A 229 15.57 -31.02 7.50
C GLY A 229 14.98 -31.58 8.79
N GLY A 230 13.65 -31.53 8.93
CA GLY A 230 12.92 -31.95 10.14
C GLY A 230 13.07 -31.01 11.34
N LYS A 231 13.68 -29.83 11.18
CA LYS A 231 13.85 -28.83 12.25
C LYS A 231 13.12 -27.54 11.89
N THR A 232 12.49 -26.92 12.88
CA THR A 232 11.92 -25.59 12.72
C THR A 232 13.03 -24.55 12.58
N LYS A 233 12.92 -23.72 11.54
CA LYS A 233 13.82 -22.59 11.23
C LYS A 233 13.02 -21.32 11.02
N PHE A 234 13.61 -20.16 11.30
CA PHE A 234 12.98 -18.86 11.07
C PHE A 234 13.61 -18.18 9.86
N VAL A 235 12.86 -18.04 8.77
CA VAL A 235 13.39 -17.52 7.49
C VAL A 235 14.09 -16.16 7.66
N CYS A 236 13.57 -15.27 8.50
CA CYS A 236 14.15 -13.94 8.70
C CYS A 236 15.52 -13.89 9.40
N VAL A 237 15.90 -14.95 10.15
CA VAL A 237 17.17 -15.00 10.91
C VAL A 237 18.06 -16.13 10.45
N ASP A 238 17.49 -17.30 10.18
CA ASP A 238 18.22 -18.48 9.73
C ASP A 238 18.52 -18.45 8.23
N GLY A 239 17.66 -17.79 7.44
CA GLY A 239 17.71 -17.71 5.98
C GLY A 239 17.93 -16.28 5.48
N PRO A 240 17.27 -15.82 4.38
CA PRO A 240 16.10 -16.43 3.76
C PRO A 240 16.40 -17.63 2.86
N GLU A 241 17.68 -17.89 2.60
CA GLU A 241 18.13 -18.99 1.76
C GLU A 241 18.37 -20.27 2.56
N PHE A 242 17.90 -21.39 2.01
CA PHE A 242 18.04 -22.73 2.60
C PHE A 242 18.36 -23.75 1.52
N ASP A 243 18.92 -24.89 1.94
CA ASP A 243 18.97 -26.09 1.10
C ASP A 243 17.55 -26.51 0.72
N GLY A 244 17.20 -26.30 -0.54
CA GLY A 244 15.88 -26.53 -1.08
C GLY A 244 15.47 -27.99 -1.08
N HIS A 245 16.40 -28.95 -0.99
CA HIS A 245 16.07 -30.38 -0.89
C HIS A 245 15.57 -30.77 0.50
N GLN A 246 15.77 -29.91 1.49
CA GLN A 246 15.37 -30.12 2.89
C GLN A 246 14.12 -29.33 3.30
N VAL A 247 13.61 -28.43 2.46
CA VAL A 247 12.46 -27.56 2.75
C VAL A 247 11.14 -28.32 2.64
N ASP A 248 10.27 -28.18 3.64
CA ASP A 248 8.87 -28.62 3.54
C ASP A 248 8.03 -27.59 2.76
N PHE A 249 7.98 -27.76 1.43
CA PHE A 249 7.19 -26.88 0.56
C PHE A 249 5.68 -27.02 0.75
N ASP A 250 5.18 -28.16 1.23
CA ASP A 250 3.74 -28.35 1.45
C ASP A 250 3.27 -27.61 2.71
N GLU A 251 4.10 -27.59 3.76
CA GLU A 251 3.93 -26.69 4.89
C GLU A 251 3.93 -25.22 4.41
N MET A 252 4.94 -24.83 3.62
CA MET A 252 5.07 -23.46 3.12
C MET A 252 3.82 -23.00 2.36
N LEU A 253 3.35 -23.81 1.40
CA LEU A 253 2.18 -23.48 0.57
C LEU A 253 0.90 -23.32 1.41
N LYS A 254 0.69 -24.18 2.41
CA LYS A 254 -0.45 -24.06 3.34
C LYS A 254 -0.37 -22.77 4.15
N ARG A 255 0.82 -22.44 4.67
CA ARG A 255 1.06 -21.23 5.47
C ARG A 255 0.83 -19.95 4.67
N MET A 256 1.28 -19.90 3.43
CA MET A 256 1.06 -18.74 2.55
C MET A 256 -0.42 -18.52 2.19
N ALA A 257 -1.29 -19.52 2.35
CA ALA A 257 -2.72 -19.37 2.10
C ALA A 257 -3.51 -18.84 3.32
N ALA A 258 -2.87 -18.69 4.48
CA ALA A 258 -3.57 -18.45 5.75
C ALA A 258 -4.37 -17.14 5.81
N PHE A 259 -3.97 -16.10 5.08
CA PHE A 259 -4.58 -14.77 5.15
C PHE A 259 -5.27 -14.31 3.86
N LYS A 260 -5.43 -15.20 2.87
CA LYS A 260 -5.98 -14.84 1.54
C LYS A 260 -7.34 -14.17 1.58
N ASP A 261 -8.22 -14.59 2.49
CA ASP A 261 -9.55 -13.99 2.59
C ASP A 261 -9.48 -12.57 3.18
N ALA A 262 -8.70 -12.36 4.24
CA ALA A 262 -8.48 -11.04 4.83
C ALA A 262 -7.75 -10.09 3.84
N GLU A 263 -6.75 -10.60 3.11
CA GLU A 263 -6.05 -9.85 2.06
C GLU A 263 -7.00 -9.39 0.95
N ARG A 264 -7.95 -10.26 0.54
CA ARG A 264 -8.97 -9.94 -0.47
C ARG A 264 -9.94 -8.89 0.05
N GLU A 265 -10.50 -9.09 1.24
CA GLU A 265 -11.47 -8.16 1.85
C GLU A 265 -10.88 -6.75 2.02
N GLU A 266 -9.66 -6.63 2.53
CA GLU A 266 -8.99 -5.33 2.71
C GLU A 266 -8.67 -4.64 1.37
N LEU A 267 -8.32 -5.43 0.34
CA LEU A 267 -8.09 -4.89 -1.00
C LEU A 267 -9.41 -4.39 -1.63
N GLU A 268 -10.50 -5.14 -1.51
CA GLU A 268 -11.83 -4.75 -1.99
C GLU A 268 -12.31 -3.48 -1.28
N HIS A 269 -12.15 -3.39 0.04
CA HIS A 269 -12.46 -2.17 0.80
C HIS A 269 -11.68 -0.96 0.30
N TYR A 270 -10.37 -1.11 0.08
CA TYR A 270 -9.53 -0.04 -0.45
C TYR A 270 -9.95 0.41 -1.84
N GLN A 271 -10.18 -0.55 -2.75
CA GLN A 271 -10.60 -0.27 -4.12
C GLN A 271 -11.97 0.41 -4.15
N HIS A 272 -12.92 -0.03 -3.33
CA HIS A 272 -14.24 0.58 -3.26
C HIS A 272 -14.17 2.03 -2.76
N GLN A 273 -13.31 2.32 -1.78
CA GLN A 273 -13.07 3.68 -1.33
C GLN A 273 -12.47 4.56 -2.44
N GLU A 274 -11.40 4.11 -3.11
CA GLU A 274 -10.79 4.88 -4.21
C GLU A 274 -11.76 5.07 -5.38
N GLU A 275 -12.49 4.02 -5.77
CA GLU A 275 -13.42 4.07 -6.89
C GLU A 275 -14.61 4.97 -6.60
N THR A 276 -15.14 4.96 -5.37
CA THR A 276 -16.22 5.86 -4.95
C THR A 276 -15.77 7.32 -5.02
N ILE A 277 -14.57 7.62 -4.52
CA ILE A 277 -13.98 8.97 -4.58
C ILE A 277 -13.73 9.40 -6.03
N ASN A 278 -13.15 8.54 -6.86
CA ASN A 278 -12.80 8.84 -8.25
C ASN A 278 -14.03 8.96 -9.16
N LYS A 279 -14.96 7.99 -9.11
CA LYS A 279 -16.22 8.05 -9.87
C LYS A 279 -17.05 9.27 -9.48
N SER A 280 -17.07 9.63 -8.19
CA SER A 280 -17.73 10.85 -7.79
C SER A 280 -17.07 12.08 -8.39
N ARG A 281 -15.73 12.18 -8.36
CA ARG A 281 -15.03 13.36 -8.90
C ARG A 281 -15.31 13.58 -10.38
N ASP A 282 -15.41 12.51 -11.15
CA ASP A 282 -15.63 12.60 -12.59
C ASP A 282 -17.09 12.61 -13.04
N ALA A 283 -18.03 12.69 -12.09
CA ALA A 283 -19.43 12.99 -12.38
C ALA A 283 -19.56 14.30 -13.18
N GLU A 284 -20.46 14.31 -14.17
CA GLU A 284 -20.62 15.43 -15.10
C GLU A 284 -20.89 16.76 -14.39
N TRP A 285 -21.70 16.74 -13.34
CA TRP A 285 -22.01 17.93 -12.55
C TRP A 285 -20.79 18.49 -11.80
N ARG A 286 -19.88 17.65 -11.29
CA ARG A 286 -18.63 18.11 -10.66
C ARG A 286 -17.64 18.63 -11.70
N LYS A 287 -17.57 17.99 -12.87
CA LYS A 287 -16.80 18.51 -14.02
C LYS A 287 -17.28 19.90 -14.44
N ALA A 288 -18.59 20.09 -14.56
CA ALA A 288 -19.19 21.39 -14.89
C ALA A 288 -18.84 22.46 -13.85
N LEU A 289 -18.94 22.17 -12.55
CA LEU A 289 -18.53 23.10 -11.49
C LEU A 289 -17.04 23.48 -11.60
N ARG A 290 -16.14 22.52 -11.85
CA ARG A 290 -14.71 22.80 -12.05
C ARG A 290 -14.45 23.69 -13.26
N GLN A 291 -15.20 23.51 -14.34
CA GLN A 291 -15.09 24.32 -15.55
C GLN A 291 -15.69 25.72 -15.40
N ALA A 292 -16.73 25.87 -14.57
CA ALA A 292 -17.46 27.13 -14.38
C ALA A 292 -16.64 28.23 -13.69
N MET A 293 -15.63 27.87 -12.88
CA MET A 293 -14.78 28.86 -12.20
C MET A 293 -13.32 28.39 -12.14
N LYS A 294 -12.40 29.25 -12.58
CA LYS A 294 -10.97 28.91 -12.69
C LYS A 294 -10.34 28.79 -11.30
N PRO A 295 -9.29 27.95 -11.13
CA PRO A 295 -8.60 27.80 -9.85
C PRO A 295 -8.13 29.13 -9.23
N LYS A 296 -7.62 30.05 -10.06
CA LYS A 296 -7.16 31.37 -9.61
C LYS A 296 -8.29 32.21 -8.99
N GLU A 297 -9.50 32.13 -9.55
CA GLU A 297 -10.68 32.84 -9.03
C GLU A 297 -11.13 32.22 -7.70
N ARG A 298 -11.18 30.89 -7.62
CA ARG A 298 -11.50 30.15 -6.38
C ARG A 298 -10.54 30.47 -5.24
N MET A 299 -9.25 30.63 -5.55
CA MET A 299 -8.21 30.96 -4.58
C MET A 299 -8.24 32.42 -4.12
N ALA A 300 -8.82 33.33 -4.92
CA ALA A 300 -8.93 34.74 -4.60
C ALA A 300 -10.08 35.08 -3.66
N ILE A 301 -11.07 34.19 -3.51
CA ILE A 301 -12.15 34.31 -2.53
C ILE A 301 -11.52 34.44 -1.13
N GLU A 302 -12.11 35.19 -0.20
CA GLU A 302 -11.66 35.27 1.19
C GLU A 302 -12.27 34.14 2.04
N ARG A 303 -11.53 33.63 3.04
CA ARG A 303 -12.07 32.57 3.92
C ARG A 303 -13.11 33.18 4.84
N CYS A 304 -14.27 32.56 4.92
CA CYS A 304 -15.33 33.00 5.82
C CYS A 304 -14.88 33.00 7.29
N LYS A 305 -15.56 33.82 8.09
CA LYS A 305 -15.40 33.88 9.54
C LYS A 305 -16.65 33.27 10.17
N MET A 306 -16.46 32.40 11.16
CA MET A 306 -17.57 31.89 11.95
C MET A 306 -18.17 33.05 12.74
N LYS A 307 -19.49 33.20 12.70
CA LYS A 307 -20.16 34.20 13.52
C LYS A 307 -20.18 33.69 14.95
N GLU A 308 -19.73 34.52 15.88
CA GLU A 308 -19.67 34.21 17.30
C GLU A 308 -20.56 35.17 18.10
N LEU A 309 -21.07 34.71 19.24
CA LEU A 309 -21.66 35.58 20.25
C LEU A 309 -20.65 36.62 20.72
N ASP A 310 -21.16 37.81 21.05
CA ASP A 310 -20.33 38.89 21.59
C ASP A 310 -19.53 38.42 22.82
N PRO A 311 -18.22 38.71 22.91
CA PRO A 311 -17.38 38.27 24.01
C PRO A 311 -17.86 38.69 25.40
N GLN A 312 -18.44 39.89 25.55
CA GLN A 312 -18.95 40.38 26.83
C GLN A 312 -20.25 39.67 27.18
N TYR A 313 -21.14 39.46 26.21
CA TYR A 313 -22.37 38.68 26.40
C TYR A 313 -22.08 37.22 26.80
N ARG A 314 -21.23 36.52 26.04
CA ARG A 314 -20.95 35.09 26.25
C ARG A 314 -20.16 34.80 27.53
N ALA A 315 -19.49 35.80 28.10
CA ALA A 315 -18.82 35.68 29.39
C ALA A 315 -19.82 35.50 30.55
N HIS A 316 -21.07 35.93 30.39
CA HIS A 316 -22.11 35.90 31.42
C HIS A 316 -23.28 34.98 31.09
N GLN A 317 -23.46 34.59 29.83
CA GLN A 317 -24.53 33.70 29.37
C GLN A 317 -23.97 32.37 28.87
N LEU A 318 -24.16 31.30 29.66
CA LEU A 318 -23.65 29.94 29.38
C LEU A 318 -24.70 28.99 28.78
N LYS A 319 -25.85 29.51 28.33
CA LYS A 319 -26.97 28.70 27.82
C LYS A 319 -27.06 28.65 26.30
N GLU A 320 -26.27 29.46 25.60
CA GLU A 320 -26.28 29.57 24.14
C GLU A 320 -24.95 29.12 23.57
N GLU A 321 -24.98 28.48 22.39
CA GLU A 321 -23.77 28.09 21.69
C GLU A 321 -23.05 29.33 21.16
N VAL A 322 -21.76 29.47 21.48
CA VAL A 322 -20.96 30.65 21.08
C VAL A 322 -20.91 30.81 19.57
N ASN A 323 -20.66 29.73 18.85
CA ASN A 323 -20.66 29.72 17.39
C ASN A 323 -22.10 29.71 16.90
N GLN A 324 -22.46 30.65 16.02
CA GLN A 324 -23.81 30.82 15.48
C GLN A 324 -24.01 30.14 14.11
N GLY A 325 -23.01 29.38 13.64
CA GLY A 325 -23.05 28.72 12.33
C GLY A 325 -22.86 29.68 11.15
N LEU A 326 -23.02 29.15 9.94
CA LEU A 326 -22.99 29.91 8.69
C LEU A 326 -24.40 30.02 8.11
N SER A 327 -24.70 31.11 7.41
CA SER A 327 -25.86 31.15 6.53
C SER A 327 -25.59 30.34 5.26
N ALA A 328 -26.66 29.91 4.57
CA ALA A 328 -26.53 29.19 3.30
C ALA A 328 -25.68 29.93 2.26
N GLN A 329 -25.85 31.26 2.16
CA GLN A 329 -25.07 32.12 1.25
C GLN A 329 -23.58 32.11 1.60
N VAL A 330 -23.24 32.25 2.88
CA VAL A 330 -21.84 32.24 3.34
C VAL A 330 -21.22 30.86 3.17
N ALA A 331 -21.97 29.79 3.45
CA ALA A 331 -21.52 28.41 3.23
C ALA A 331 -21.26 28.13 1.74
N GLN A 332 -22.13 28.58 0.84
CA GLN A 332 -21.93 28.50 -0.60
C GLN A 332 -20.69 29.29 -1.07
N GLN A 333 -20.53 30.51 -0.57
CA GLN A 333 -19.36 31.33 -0.88
C GLN A 333 -18.05 30.67 -0.43
N GLU A 334 -18.02 30.10 0.77
CA GLU A 334 -16.87 29.35 1.26
C GLU A 334 -16.64 28.07 0.44
N ALA A 335 -17.70 27.37 0.03
CA ALA A 335 -17.61 26.16 -0.78
C ALA A 335 -16.98 26.40 -2.16
N HIS A 336 -17.19 27.57 -2.77
CA HIS A 336 -16.54 27.95 -4.04
C HIS A 336 -15.00 27.97 -3.95
N ARG A 337 -14.41 28.11 -2.75
CA ARG A 337 -12.95 28.02 -2.56
C ARG A 337 -12.38 26.63 -2.82
N CYS A 338 -13.21 25.58 -2.79
CA CYS A 338 -12.78 24.21 -3.01
C CYS A 338 -12.35 24.01 -4.47
N LEU A 339 -11.09 23.60 -4.66
CA LEU A 339 -10.50 23.35 -5.98
C LEU A 339 -10.88 21.99 -6.58
N ASP A 340 -11.54 21.12 -5.81
CA ASP A 340 -11.91 19.77 -6.27
C ASP A 340 -10.71 18.97 -6.78
N CYS A 341 -9.66 18.96 -5.96
CA CYS A 341 -8.35 18.39 -6.29
C CYS A 341 -8.46 16.96 -6.78
N ALA A 342 -7.65 16.59 -7.79
CA ALA A 342 -7.54 15.20 -8.24
C ALA A 342 -7.05 14.28 -7.13
N ASN A 343 -6.07 14.74 -6.34
CA ASN A 343 -5.54 14.04 -5.17
C ASN A 343 -5.86 14.87 -3.91
N PRO A 344 -7.03 14.66 -3.28
CA PRO A 344 -7.49 15.52 -2.19
C PRO A 344 -6.80 15.17 -0.87
N GLY A 345 -5.73 15.91 -0.53
CA GLY A 345 -5.02 15.76 0.74
C GLY A 345 -5.92 15.93 1.98
N CYS A 346 -7.01 16.69 1.86
CA CYS A 346 -8.00 16.85 2.93
C CYS A 346 -8.71 15.54 3.29
N VAL A 347 -8.97 14.64 2.32
CA VAL A 347 -9.58 13.33 2.56
C VAL A 347 -8.59 12.43 3.31
N GLN A 348 -7.32 12.43 2.89
CA GLN A 348 -6.25 11.72 3.59
C GLN A 348 -6.04 12.24 5.03
N GLY A 349 -6.25 13.54 5.26
CA GLY A 349 -6.17 14.14 6.58
C GLY A 349 -7.39 13.90 7.46
N CYS A 350 -8.47 13.30 6.95
CA CYS A 350 -9.70 13.04 7.70
C CYS A 350 -9.65 11.62 8.32
N PRO A 351 -9.68 11.48 9.66
CA PRO A 351 -9.59 10.16 10.32
C PRO A 351 -10.73 9.21 9.99
N VAL A 352 -11.89 9.76 9.60
CA VAL A 352 -13.07 8.98 9.20
C VAL A 352 -13.26 8.95 7.69
N GLY A 353 -12.32 9.47 6.90
CA GLY A 353 -12.33 9.35 5.44
C GLY A 353 -13.54 10.00 4.74
N ILE A 354 -14.02 11.15 5.21
CA ILE A 354 -15.09 11.90 4.53
C ILE A 354 -14.62 12.33 3.14
N ASP A 355 -15.44 12.13 2.11
CA ASP A 355 -15.25 12.72 0.78
C ASP A 355 -15.53 14.23 0.82
N ILE A 356 -14.53 14.96 1.35
CA ILE A 356 -14.58 16.40 1.58
C ILE A 356 -14.88 17.18 0.30
N PRO A 357 -14.17 16.94 -0.82
CA PRO A 357 -14.50 17.61 -2.07
C PRO A 357 -15.95 17.40 -2.50
N ARG A 358 -16.48 16.18 -2.44
CA ARG A 358 -17.86 15.89 -2.87
C ARG A 358 -18.89 16.66 -2.06
N PHE A 359 -18.85 16.59 -0.72
CA PHE A 359 -19.87 17.28 0.06
C PHE A 359 -19.77 18.81 -0.12
N ILE A 360 -18.55 19.36 -0.21
CA ILE A 360 -18.37 20.78 -0.47
C ILE A 360 -18.92 21.16 -1.84
N LYS A 361 -18.79 20.31 -2.86
CA LYS A 361 -19.41 20.55 -4.18
C LYS A 361 -20.93 20.47 -4.18
N HIS A 362 -21.53 19.63 -3.32
CA HIS A 362 -22.97 19.69 -3.09
C HIS A 362 -23.39 21.03 -2.45
N ILE A 363 -22.63 21.53 -1.46
CA ILE A 363 -22.86 22.87 -0.88
C ILE A 363 -22.74 23.94 -1.96
N GLU A 364 -21.69 23.92 -2.79
CA GLU A 364 -21.49 24.88 -3.88
C GLU A 364 -22.70 24.95 -4.83
N LYS A 365 -23.37 23.83 -5.07
CA LYS A 365 -24.57 23.75 -5.92
C LYS A 365 -25.87 24.08 -5.17
N GLY A 366 -25.85 24.22 -3.85
CA GLY A 366 -27.03 24.43 -3.01
C GLY A 366 -27.76 23.16 -2.58
N GLU A 367 -27.17 21.98 -2.78
CA GLU A 367 -27.74 20.69 -2.38
C GLU A 367 -27.28 20.30 -0.98
N PHE A 368 -27.73 21.03 0.04
CA PHE A 368 -27.22 20.89 1.40
C PHE A 368 -27.55 19.53 2.05
N LEU A 369 -28.70 18.92 1.72
CA LEU A 369 -29.04 17.58 2.20
C LEU A 369 -28.16 16.49 1.58
N GLU A 370 -27.84 16.59 0.29
CA GLU A 370 -26.90 15.65 -0.36
C GLU A 370 -25.48 15.80 0.18
N ALA A 371 -25.08 17.02 0.57
CA ALA A 371 -23.84 17.23 1.31
C ALA A 371 -23.86 16.47 2.65
N ALA A 372 -24.99 16.49 3.37
CA ALA A 372 -25.12 15.77 4.64
C ALA A 372 -25.08 14.25 4.43
N HIS A 373 -25.74 13.75 3.39
CA HIS A 373 -25.72 12.35 2.99
C HIS A 373 -24.29 11.89 2.68
N THR A 374 -23.55 12.69 1.90
CA THR A 374 -22.14 12.42 1.58
C THR A 374 -21.28 12.25 2.84
N ILE A 375 -21.45 13.12 3.85
CA ILE A 375 -20.68 13.02 5.10
C ILE A 375 -21.09 11.76 5.88
N LYS A 376 -22.38 11.43 5.88
CA LYS A 376 -22.95 10.28 6.60
C LYS A 376 -22.54 8.92 6.05
N GLU A 377 -22.02 8.85 4.83
CA GLU A 377 -21.49 7.60 4.28
C GLU A 377 -20.33 7.04 5.10
N THR A 378 -19.53 7.91 5.74
CA THR A 378 -18.38 7.50 6.53
C THR A 378 -18.40 8.00 7.99
N SER A 379 -19.12 9.09 8.27
CA SER A 379 -19.27 9.65 9.62
C SER A 379 -20.68 9.44 10.19
N THR A 380 -20.78 8.77 11.33
CA THR A 380 -22.06 8.60 12.04
C THR A 380 -22.44 9.80 12.87
N LEU A 381 -21.56 10.78 13.10
CA LEU A 381 -21.80 11.89 14.02
C LEU A 381 -21.37 13.25 13.41
N PRO A 382 -21.84 13.62 12.20
CA PRO A 382 -21.41 14.86 11.53
C PRO A 382 -21.68 16.12 12.38
N ALA A 383 -22.80 16.16 13.11
CA ALA A 383 -23.14 17.28 13.99
C ALA A 383 -22.15 17.46 15.15
N VAL A 384 -21.55 16.36 15.64
CA VAL A 384 -20.53 16.37 16.68
C VAL A 384 -19.18 16.71 16.06
N CYS A 385 -18.81 16.04 14.97
CA CYS A 385 -17.55 16.27 14.26
C CYS A 385 -17.39 17.75 13.85
N GLY A 386 -18.42 18.38 13.29
CA GLY A 386 -18.39 19.81 12.95
C GLY A 386 -18.23 20.77 14.14
N ARG A 387 -18.37 20.28 15.38
CA ARG A 387 -18.23 21.09 16.62
C ARG A 387 -16.93 20.86 17.36
N VAL A 388 -16.44 19.62 17.40
CA VAL A 388 -15.33 19.24 18.30
C VAL A 388 -14.11 18.67 17.59
N CYS A 389 -14.22 18.32 16.31
CA CYS A 389 -13.07 17.80 15.56
C CYS A 389 -12.02 18.90 15.42
N PRO A 390 -10.72 18.64 15.65
CA PRO A 390 -9.67 19.63 15.46
C PRO A 390 -9.27 19.71 13.98
N GLN A 391 -10.16 20.23 13.12
CA GLN A 391 -9.96 20.21 11.66
C GLN A 391 -8.69 20.93 11.22
N GLU A 392 -8.28 21.96 11.96
CA GLU A 392 -7.06 22.75 11.74
C GLU A 392 -5.77 21.93 11.87
N LYS A 393 -5.81 20.82 12.62
CA LYS A 393 -4.71 19.85 12.74
C LYS A 393 -4.87 18.62 11.85
N GLN A 394 -6.05 18.48 11.22
CA GLN A 394 -6.44 17.31 10.43
C GLN A 394 -6.67 17.70 8.97
N CYS A 395 -7.90 17.63 8.46
CA CYS A 395 -8.22 17.81 7.06
C CYS A 395 -7.86 19.21 6.51
N GLU A 396 -8.02 20.27 7.31
CA GLU A 396 -7.65 21.64 6.88
C GLU A 396 -6.13 21.81 6.79
N SER A 397 -5.35 21.15 7.65
CA SER A 397 -3.87 21.17 7.64
C SER A 397 -3.27 20.58 6.36
N LYS A 398 -4.04 19.77 5.63
CA LYS A 398 -3.64 19.11 4.38
C LYS A 398 -4.20 19.81 3.13
N CYS A 399 -4.89 20.93 3.29
CA CYS A 399 -5.48 21.66 2.16
C CYS A 399 -4.41 22.31 1.28
N ILE A 400 -4.57 22.22 -0.05
CA ILE A 400 -3.59 22.77 -1.01
C ILE A 400 -3.42 24.29 -0.93
N HIS A 401 -4.43 25.03 -0.44
CA HIS A 401 -4.35 26.48 -0.21
C HIS A 401 -3.19 26.88 0.71
N LEU A 402 -2.80 26.01 1.66
CA LEU A 402 -1.66 26.26 2.54
C LEU A 402 -0.33 26.25 1.80
N LYS A 403 -0.19 25.42 0.74
CA LYS A 403 1.03 25.36 -0.08
C LYS A 403 1.25 26.64 -0.90
N THR A 404 0.19 27.43 -1.10
CA THR A 404 0.23 28.69 -1.84
C THR A 404 0.21 29.91 -0.92
N GLY A 405 0.45 29.72 0.39
CA GLY A 405 0.46 30.80 1.39
C GLY A 405 -0.92 31.34 1.79
N GLY A 406 -2.00 30.69 1.33
CA GLY A 406 -3.38 31.07 1.67
C GLY A 406 -3.93 30.33 2.88
N LYS A 407 -5.18 30.65 3.27
CA LYS A 407 -5.91 29.94 4.32
C LYS A 407 -6.66 28.72 3.74
N PRO A 408 -6.75 27.60 4.46
CA PRO A 408 -7.48 26.42 4.00
C PRO A 408 -8.96 26.73 3.80
N VAL A 409 -9.65 25.92 2.99
CA VAL A 409 -11.12 25.90 2.99
C VAL A 409 -11.58 25.56 4.41
N ALA A 410 -12.57 26.28 4.92
CA ALA A 410 -13.15 26.08 6.26
C ALA A 410 -14.04 24.83 6.29
N ILE A 411 -13.42 23.67 6.08
CA ILE A 411 -14.05 22.35 6.01
C ILE A 411 -14.89 22.10 7.26
N GLY A 412 -14.37 22.43 8.45
CA GLY A 412 -15.11 22.24 9.71
C GLY A 412 -16.38 23.09 9.78
N TYR A 413 -16.33 24.32 9.27
CA TYR A 413 -17.50 25.21 9.27
C TYR A 413 -18.57 24.72 8.29
N LEU A 414 -18.14 24.21 7.13
CA LEU A 414 -19.03 23.62 6.13
C LEU A 414 -19.65 22.29 6.60
N GLU A 415 -18.88 21.44 7.28
CA GLU A 415 -19.38 20.20 7.90
C GLU A 415 -20.44 20.53 8.96
N ARG A 416 -20.16 21.52 9.82
CA ARG A 416 -21.13 21.99 10.82
C ARG A 416 -22.40 22.54 10.18
N PHE A 417 -22.26 23.45 9.22
CA PHE A 417 -23.40 24.04 8.50
C PHE A 417 -24.29 22.95 7.92
N THR A 418 -23.68 21.96 7.26
CA THR A 418 -24.39 20.84 6.64
C THR A 418 -25.18 20.01 7.67
N ALA A 419 -24.56 19.71 8.81
CA ALA A 419 -25.21 18.94 9.87
C ALA A 419 -26.34 19.73 10.58
N ASP A 420 -26.15 21.04 10.76
CA ASP A 420 -27.17 21.93 11.33
C ASP A 420 -28.35 22.09 10.37
N TYR A 421 -28.08 22.29 9.07
CA TYR A 421 -29.09 22.40 8.03
C TYR A 421 -29.95 21.13 7.95
N GLU A 422 -29.31 19.96 7.94
CA GLU A 422 -30.02 18.68 7.94
C GLU A 422 -30.92 18.52 9.16
N ARG A 423 -30.42 18.85 10.36
CA ARG A 423 -31.23 18.77 11.60
C ARG A 423 -32.48 19.65 11.53
N GLU A 424 -32.38 20.80 10.88
CA GLU A 424 -33.48 21.79 10.77
C GLU A 424 -34.47 21.47 9.65
N HIS A 425 -34.00 20.83 8.55
CA HIS A 425 -34.78 20.67 7.31
C HIS A 425 -35.13 19.23 6.96
N ALA A 426 -34.50 18.24 7.60
CA ALA A 426 -34.81 16.83 7.42
C ALA A 426 -35.31 16.21 8.72
N HIS A 427 -36.48 15.57 8.66
CA HIS A 427 -36.86 14.63 9.70
C HIS A 427 -35.93 13.42 9.61
N ALA A 428 -35.23 13.10 10.70
CA ALA A 428 -34.38 11.93 10.74
C ALA A 428 -35.22 10.67 10.48
N GLU A 429 -35.11 10.09 9.28
CA GLU A 429 -35.67 8.77 9.05
C GLU A 429 -34.83 7.76 9.85
N PRO A 430 -35.47 6.92 10.70
CA PRO A 430 -34.77 5.86 11.38
C PRO A 430 -34.22 4.92 10.32
N ILE A 431 -32.92 4.67 10.38
CA ILE A 431 -32.28 3.72 9.48
C ILE A 431 -32.80 2.33 9.89
N VAL A 432 -33.57 1.69 9.02
CA VAL A 432 -34.12 0.36 9.29
C VAL A 432 -33.13 -0.69 8.77
N PRO A 433 -32.67 -1.64 9.60
CA PRO A 433 -31.82 -2.73 9.13
C PRO A 433 -32.52 -3.52 8.04
N LYS A 434 -31.84 -3.78 6.92
CA LYS A 434 -32.39 -4.56 5.80
C LYS A 434 -32.72 -6.02 6.18
N VAL A 435 -32.12 -6.55 7.24
CA VAL A 435 -32.30 -7.93 7.72
C VAL A 435 -32.20 -7.97 9.25
N LYS A 436 -33.16 -8.59 9.94
CA LYS A 436 -33.13 -8.83 11.39
C LYS A 436 -32.62 -10.25 11.68
N LYS A 437 -31.58 -10.45 12.50
CA LYS A 437 -31.13 -11.82 12.88
C LYS A 437 -31.68 -12.34 14.22
N GLY A 438 -32.60 -11.61 14.86
CA GLY A 438 -33.28 -12.06 16.08
C GLY A 438 -32.43 -12.03 17.36
N ILE A 439 -31.24 -11.43 17.32
CA ILE A 439 -30.36 -11.26 18.48
C ILE A 439 -30.71 -9.95 19.20
N LYS A 440 -30.83 -10.00 20.53
CA LYS A 440 -31.02 -8.81 21.37
C LYS A 440 -29.67 -8.29 21.84
N VAL A 441 -29.39 -7.02 21.59
CA VAL A 441 -28.14 -6.35 21.99
C VAL A 441 -28.48 -5.15 22.87
N ALA A 442 -27.80 -5.02 24.01
CA ALA A 442 -27.88 -3.84 24.87
C ALA A 442 -26.55 -3.07 24.80
N VAL A 443 -26.64 -1.75 24.68
CA VAL A 443 -25.47 -0.86 24.67
C VAL A 443 -25.47 -0.08 25.97
N VAL A 444 -24.41 -0.24 26.76
CA VAL A 444 -24.26 0.45 28.05
C VAL A 444 -23.20 1.54 27.90
N GLY A 445 -23.63 2.79 28.05
CA GLY A 445 -22.77 3.98 28.01
C GLY A 445 -23.21 5.01 26.96
N SER A 446 -23.20 6.29 27.34
CA SER A 446 -23.59 7.44 26.51
C SER A 446 -22.42 8.11 25.78
N GLY A 447 -21.23 7.49 25.82
CA GLY A 447 -20.04 8.01 25.16
C GLY A 447 -20.09 7.84 23.62
N PRO A 448 -19.17 8.50 22.89
CA PRO A 448 -19.12 8.46 21.42
C PRO A 448 -19.08 7.04 20.84
N ALA A 449 -18.39 6.11 21.51
CA ALA A 449 -18.32 4.71 21.10
C ALA A 449 -19.69 4.00 21.18
N GLY A 450 -20.41 4.16 22.30
CA GLY A 450 -21.75 3.59 22.48
C GLY A 450 -22.76 4.19 21.50
N LEU A 451 -22.76 5.51 21.34
CA LEU A 451 -23.64 6.21 20.39
C LEU A 451 -23.35 5.83 18.92
N SER A 452 -22.06 5.69 18.57
CA SER A 452 -21.67 5.26 17.22
C SER A 452 -22.08 3.82 16.94
N PHE A 453 -21.95 2.92 17.93
CA PHE A 453 -22.41 1.54 17.83
C PHE A 453 -23.93 1.50 17.62
N CYS A 454 -24.72 2.22 18.43
CA CYS A 454 -26.17 2.29 18.24
C CYS A 454 -26.55 2.73 16.82
N ARG A 455 -25.87 3.75 16.28
CA ARG A 455 -26.16 4.29 14.96
C ARG A 455 -25.70 3.40 13.80
N ARG A 456 -24.59 2.65 13.95
CA ARG A 456 -24.15 1.66 12.95
C ARG A 456 -24.97 0.38 12.98
N ASN A 457 -25.49 -0.05 14.14
CA ASN A 457 -26.28 -1.28 14.24
C ASN A 457 -27.66 -1.18 13.56
N ASP A 458 -28.18 0.04 13.40
CA ASP A 458 -29.35 0.30 12.56
C ASP A 458 -29.05 0.11 11.05
N GLN A 459 -27.77 0.19 10.63
CA GLN A 459 -27.32 -0.09 9.25
C GLN A 459 -26.74 -1.49 9.05
N ALA A 460 -26.13 -2.07 10.09
CA ALA A 460 -25.33 -3.27 10.00
C ALA A 460 -26.08 -4.51 10.52
N ARG A 461 -25.97 -5.58 9.73
CA ARG A 461 -26.49 -6.92 9.97
C ARG A 461 -25.92 -7.51 11.28
N LEU A 462 -26.61 -7.34 12.41
CA LEU A 462 -26.44 -8.23 13.56
C LEU A 462 -27.55 -9.25 13.70
#